data_AF-A0A1A9UH43-F1
#
_entry.id   AF-A0A1A9UH43-F1
#
_cell.length_a   1.000
_cell.length_b   1.000
_cell.length_c   1.000
_cell.angle_alpha   90.00
_cell.angle_beta   90.00
_cell.angle_gamma   90.00
#
_symmetry.space_group_name_H-M   'P 1'
#
loop_
_entity.id
_entity.type
_entity.pdbx_description
1 polymer ?
#
loop_
_entity_poly.entity_id
_entity_poly.type
_entity_poly.pdbx_seq_one_letter_code
_entity_poly.pdbx_strand_id
1 'polypeptide(L)' 'MNVQQLGPYVYRELFTHENVTFNANDTMSTLPRHPLVWQEHLSEGNKEDDPVVMLNIAMLIDLKIVDKILNCLRNL' A
#
# COMPACT_ATOMS: atom_id res chain seq x y z
N MET A 1 11.18 -15.23 18.77
CA MET A 1 10.41 -15.44 17.53
C MET A 1 11.39 -15.22 16.39
N ASN A 2 11.67 -16.24 15.59
CA ASN A 2 12.59 -16.12 14.46
C ASN A 2 11.74 -15.88 13.20
N VAL A 3 12.16 -14.93 12.38
CA VAL A 3 11.53 -14.60 11.10
C VAL A 3 12.46 -15.01 9.96
N GLN A 4 11.89 -15.26 8.79
CA GLN A 4 12.63 -15.57 7.57
C GLN A 4 12.28 -14.54 6.49
N GLN A 5 13.27 -14.15 5.69
CA GLN A 5 13.06 -13.33 4.51
C GLN A 5 12.47 -14.18 3.37
N LEU A 6 11.41 -13.67 2.74
CA LEU A 6 10.79 -14.26 1.55
C LEU A 6 10.94 -13.29 0.36
N GLY A 7 11.00 -13.83 -0.85
CA GLY A 7 11.09 -13.07 -2.09
C GLY A 7 12.38 -13.31 -2.89
N PRO A 8 12.49 -12.69 -4.07
CA PRO A 8 11.75 -11.50 -4.48
C PRO A 8 10.32 -11.77 -4.98
N TYR A 9 9.42 -10.82 -4.72
CA TYR A 9 8.08 -10.71 -5.32
C TYR A 9 8.05 -9.43 -6.16
N VAL A 10 8.14 -9.56 -7.49
CA VAL A 10 8.45 -8.43 -8.37
C VAL A 10 7.20 -7.92 -9.08
N TYR A 11 6.96 -6.61 -8.95
CA TYR A 11 5.91 -5.90 -9.66
C TYR A 11 6.50 -4.76 -10.48
N ARG A 12 5.97 -4.54 -11.68
CA ARG A 12 6.28 -3.38 -12.50
C ARG A 12 5.17 -2.35 -12.33
N GLU A 13 5.54 -1.15 -11.92
CA GLU A 13 4.64 -0.01 -11.85
C GLU A 13 4.55 0.68 -13.21
N LEU A 14 3.32 0.97 -13.67
CA LEU A 14 3.09 1.84 -14.82
C LEU A 14 2.61 3.20 -14.32
N PHE A 15 3.15 4.29 -14.88
CA PHE A 15 2.81 5.65 -14.47
C PHE A 15 1.99 6.32 -15.57
N THR A 16 0.74 6.67 -15.26
CA THR A 16 -0.15 7.36 -16.21
C THR A 16 -0.88 8.52 -15.55
N HIS A 17 -0.96 9.66 -16.23
CA HIS A 17 -1.79 10.80 -15.82
C HIS A 17 -3.05 10.83 -16.66
N GLU A 18 -4.20 10.61 -16.04
CA GLU A 18 -5.50 10.60 -16.71
C GLU A 18 -6.32 11.85 -16.39
N ASN A 19 -7.34 12.13 -17.20
CA ASN A 19 -8.27 13.25 -17.01
C ASN A 19 -7.57 14.60 -16.83
N VAL A 20 -6.52 14.84 -17.64
CA VAL A 20 -5.74 16.07 -17.61
C VAL A 20 -6.62 17.25 -17.99
N THR A 21 -6.77 18.20 -17.07
CA THR A 21 -7.57 19.41 -17.25
C THR A 21 -6.70 20.63 -16.99
N PHE A 22 -6.65 21.54 -17.96
CA PHE A 22 -6.05 22.86 -17.79
C PHE A 22 -7.14 23.81 -17.29
N ASN A 23 -6.90 24.39 -16.13
CA ASN A 23 -7.84 25.28 -15.45
C ASN A 23 -7.58 26.74 -15.89
N ALA A 24 -8.60 27.58 -15.80
CA ALA A 24 -8.50 29.01 -16.16
C ALA A 24 -7.59 29.83 -15.22
N ASN A 25 -7.17 29.26 -14.08
CA ASN A 25 -6.22 29.87 -13.14
C ASN A 25 -4.76 29.42 -13.40
N ASP A 26 -4.44 29.05 -14.63
CA ASP A 26 -3.11 28.59 -15.07
C ASP A 26 -2.57 27.37 -14.30
N THR A 27 -3.46 26.54 -13.76
CA THR A 27 -3.09 25.26 -13.14
C THR A 27 -3.52 24.07 -13.98
N MET A 28 -2.91 22.92 -13.75
CA MET A 28 -3.28 21.65 -14.36
C MET A 28 -3.71 20.67 -13.28
N SER A 29 -4.86 20.03 -13.46
CA SER A 29 -5.34 18.94 -12.60
C SER A 29 -5.30 17.62 -13.37
N THR A 30 -4.90 16.54 -12.70
CA THR A 30 -4.85 15.19 -13.29
C THR A 30 -5.24 14.16 -12.24
N LEU A 31 -5.65 12.98 -12.67
CA LEU A 31 -5.78 11.80 -11.83
C LEU A 31 -4.61 10.85 -12.13
N PRO A 32 -3.56 10.82 -11.29
CA PRO A 32 -2.47 9.88 -11.48
C PRO A 32 -2.93 8.45 -11.16
N ARG A 33 -2.55 7.50 -12.02
CA ARG A 33 -2.74 6.06 -11.79
C ARG A 33 -1.39 5.35 -11.81
N HIS A 34 -1.26 4.42 -10.87
CA HIS A 34 -0.06 3.64 -10.59
C HIS A 34 -0.37 2.13 -10.55
N PRO A 35 -0.89 1.52 -11.62
CA PRO A 35 -1.18 0.09 -11.61
C PRO A 35 0.11 -0.73 -11.50
N LEU A 36 0.07 -1.74 -10.62
CA LEU A 36 1.13 -2.71 -10.43
C LEU A 36 0.86 -3.96 -11.26
N VAL A 37 1.86 -4.40 -12.03
CA VAL A 37 1.76 -5.58 -12.90
C VAL A 37 2.78 -6.62 -12.45
N TRP A 38 2.28 -7.81 -12.08
CA TRP A 38 3.09 -8.96 -11.68
C TRP A 38 4.17 -9.32 -12.70
N GLN A 39 5.38 -9.63 -12.22
CA GLN A 39 6.49 -10.11 -13.04
C GLN A 39 6.92 -11.51 -12.57
N GLU A 40 6.19 -12.53 -13.01
CA GLU A 40 6.42 -13.94 -12.65
C GLU A 40 7.88 -14.37 -12.89
N HIS A 41 8.42 -14.06 -14.07
CA HIS A 41 9.79 -14.45 -14.47
C HIS A 41 10.90 -13.81 -13.64
N LEU A 42 10.63 -12.71 -12.92
CA LEU A 42 11.60 -12.04 -12.04
C LEU A 42 11.40 -12.40 -10.56
N SER A 43 10.35 -13.17 -10.25
CA SER A 43 9.96 -13.50 -8.87
C SER A 43 10.50 -14.85 -8.41
N GLU A 44 11.52 -15.39 -9.09
CA GLU A 44 12.27 -16.59 -8.69
C GLU A 44 11.39 -17.82 -8.38
N GLY A 45 10.24 -17.95 -9.05
CA GLY A 45 9.29 -19.06 -8.84
C GLY A 45 8.33 -18.88 -7.66
N ASN A 46 8.44 -17.78 -6.92
CA ASN A 46 7.44 -17.36 -5.94
C ASN A 46 6.13 -16.99 -6.65
N LYS A 47 5.01 -17.13 -5.94
CA LYS A 47 3.67 -16.87 -6.46
C LYS A 47 2.96 -15.80 -5.63
N GLU A 48 2.07 -15.05 -6.26
CA GLU A 48 1.29 -14.02 -5.56
C GLU A 48 0.43 -14.59 -4.42
N ASP A 49 0.04 -15.86 -4.51
CA ASP A 49 -0.80 -16.55 -3.54
C ASP A 49 -0.02 -17.38 -2.51
N ASP A 50 1.31 -17.20 -2.43
CA ASP A 50 2.12 -17.87 -1.42
C ASP A 50 1.66 -17.47 0.00
N PRO A 51 1.39 -18.44 0.89
CA PRO A 51 0.95 -18.13 2.24
C PRO A 51 2.09 -17.54 3.08
N VAL A 52 1.82 -16.42 3.75
CA VAL A 52 2.77 -15.76 4.66
C VAL A 52 2.12 -15.58 6.04
N VAL A 53 2.83 -16.01 7.09
CA VAL A 53 2.43 -15.74 8.47
C VAL A 53 3.00 -14.38 8.88
N MET A 54 2.11 -13.41 9.04
CA MET A 54 2.41 -12.02 9.36
C MET A 54 1.55 -11.55 10.55
N LEU A 55 1.92 -10.42 11.15
CA LEU A 55 1.08 -9.71 12.11
C LEU A 55 -0.31 -9.38 11.52
N ASN A 56 -1.36 -9.53 12.32
CA ASN A 56 -2.68 -9.07 11.91
C ASN A 56 -2.72 -7.52 11.91
N ILE A 57 -2.53 -6.93 10.74
CA ILE A 57 -2.45 -5.47 10.58
C ILE A 57 -3.79 -4.79 10.93
N ALA A 58 -4.93 -5.40 10.59
CA ALA A 58 -6.25 -4.83 10.92
C ALA A 58 -6.42 -4.67 12.44
N MET A 59 -6.12 -5.72 13.20
CA MET A 59 -6.20 -5.68 14.66
C MET A 59 -5.22 -4.66 15.28
N LEU A 60 -4.01 -4.54 14.71
CA LEU A 60 -3.04 -3.55 15.18
C LEU A 60 -3.52 -2.11 14.93
N ILE A 61 -4.16 -1.84 13.79
CA ILE A 61 -4.73 -0.52 13.48
C ILE A 61 -5.86 -0.20 14.46
N ASP A 62 -6.76 -1.15 14.71
CA ASP A 62 -7.88 -0.96 15.63
C ASP A 62 -7.40 -0.60 17.04
N LEU A 63 -6.41 -1.33 17.56
CA LEU A 63 -5.77 -1.02 18.83
C LEU A 63 -5.20 0.40 18.85
N LYS A 64 -4.49 0.82 17.79
CA LYS A 64 -3.90 2.17 17.69
C LYS A 64 -4.97 3.26 17.65
N ILE A 65 -6.10 3.02 16.98
CA ILE A 65 -7.21 3.96 16.93
C ILE A 65 -7.86 4.09 18.30
N VAL A 66 -8.15 2.96 18.96
CA VAL A 66 -8.75 2.95 20.31
C VAL A 66 -7.85 3.66 21.32
N ASP A 67 -6.55 3.39 21.30
CA ASP A 67 -5.57 4.08 22.16
C ASP A 67 -5.59 5.59 21.94
N LYS A 68 -5.64 6.04 20.68
CA LYS A 68 -5.69 7.46 20.34
C LYS A 68 -6.98 8.13 20.83
N ILE A 69 -8.12 7.46 20.69
CA ILE A 69 -9.41 7.95 21.19
C ILE A 69 -9.37 8.05 22.72
N LEU A 70 -8.90 6.99 23.40
CA LEU A 70 -8.83 6.96 24.86
C LEU A 70 -7.90 8.05 25.41
N ASN A 71 -6.76 8.29 24.75
CA ASN A 71 -5.86 9.38 25.12
C ASN A 71 -6.46 10.76 24.88
N CYS A 72 -7.28 10.94 23.85
CA CYS A 72 -8.05 12.18 23.65
C CYS A 72 -9.03 12.40 24.80
N LEU A 73 -9.79 11.36 25.17
CA LEU A 73 -10.77 11.42 26.26
C LEU A 73 -10.15 11.64 27.64
N ARG A 74 -8.91 11.19 27.87
CA ARG A 74 -8.18 11.41 29.13
C ARG A 74 -7.62 12.83 29.28
N ASN A 75 -7.50 13.58 28.18
CA ASN A 75 -6.99 14.95 28.16
C ASN A 75 -8.12 16.00 28.10
N LEU A 76 -9.37 15.57 28.28
CA LEU A 76 -10.56 16.40 28.48
C LEU A 76 -10.92 16.42 29.97
#